data_AF-A0A1V5KDE8-F1
#
_entry.id   AF-A0A1V5KDE8-F1
#
_cell.length_a   1.000
_cell.length_b   1.000
_cell.length_c   1.000
_cell.angle_alpha   90.00
_cell.angle_beta   90.00
_cell.angle_gamma   90.00
#
_symmetry.space_group_name_H-M   'P 1'
#
loop_
_entity.id
_entity.type
_entity.pdbx_description
1 polymer ?
#
loop_
_entity_poly.entity_id
_entity_poly.type
_entity_poly.pdbx_seq_one_letter_code
_entity_poly.pdbx_strand_id
1 'polypeptide(L)'
;MSGIERKAAEEISRIIKNYTDAGIINPDKTLEEFIRVSNDLPLAEDLKVDNKPATPVPDKTVQDKDEPDKAEENTEEENEIEEEEKEKEADKDTETDVFADKPRALNKYEEKANFEQIEKDFDNQSDNFKIILKSELSKILDKYIFELRKRTITDNGDIYNVLLNLEPEGVKELENILTGLIKKSVLKGQEQVNTELKAKTDKFADTEKLAAGAYAWVKNNAKRIAENKIADIKKRVAGAATTEASFYPLNKPLDTQQKNVVIAAARAAGLDYLDNDNNFDASSIIPLAVNMGRKIAAENNSEVIGFLYSAVMDDRTTDICRKLDGQTRAIDDLTSAKFDPPNHFNCRSILIPISAAEGIPEGGFTGFNYSA
;
A
#
# COMPACT_ATOMS: atom_id res chain seq x y z
N MET A 1 -5.10 17.44 21.85
CA MET A 1 -5.33 16.84 20.52
C MET A 1 -6.37 17.67 19.79
N SER A 2 -6.02 18.14 18.58
CA SER A 2 -6.95 18.87 17.71
C SER A 2 -8.04 17.94 17.16
N GLY A 3 -9.15 18.49 16.66
CA GLY A 3 -10.27 17.69 16.12
C GLY A 3 -9.90 16.80 14.93
N ILE A 4 -8.78 17.10 14.25
CA ILE A 4 -8.26 16.34 13.11
C ILE A 4 -7.43 15.14 13.57
N GLU A 5 -6.59 15.32 14.59
CA GLU A 5 -5.80 14.24 15.20
C GLU A 5 -6.69 13.15 15.78
N ARG A 6 -7.82 13.54 16.39
CA ARG A 6 -8.79 12.58 16.93
C ARG A 6 -9.47 11.75 15.84
N LYS A 7 -9.82 12.35 14.70
CA LYS A 7 -10.43 11.62 13.57
C LYS A 7 -9.46 10.65 12.91
N ALA A 8 -8.21 11.05 12.73
CA ALA A 8 -7.18 10.19 12.17
C ALA A 8 -6.88 8.99 13.09
N ALA A 9 -6.81 9.21 14.41
CA ALA A 9 -6.64 8.15 15.39
C ALA A 9 -7.85 7.19 15.44
N GLU A 10 -9.07 7.71 15.32
CA GLU A 10 -10.30 6.90 15.25
C GLU A 10 -10.37 6.05 13.97
N GLU A 11 -9.92 6.57 12.82
CA GLU A 11 -9.86 5.81 11.56
C GLU A 11 -8.78 4.73 11.59
N ILE A 12 -7.57 5.05 12.05
CA ILE A 12 -6.48 4.07 12.18
C ILE A 12 -6.87 2.96 13.15
N SER A 13 -7.51 3.29 14.28
CA SER A 13 -8.01 2.30 15.24
C SER A 13 -9.08 1.39 14.61
N ARG A 14 -9.95 1.94 13.76
CA ARG A 14 -10.97 1.17 13.04
C ARG A 14 -10.34 0.23 12.01
N ILE A 15 -9.32 0.69 11.29
CA ILE A 15 -8.56 -0.13 10.34
C ILE A 15 -7.87 -1.27 11.08
N ILE A 16 -7.08 -0.98 12.11
CA ILE A 16 -6.37 -2.02 12.88
C ILE A 16 -7.36 -3.05 13.43
N LYS A 17 -8.47 -2.61 14.02
CA LYS A 17 -9.53 -3.50 14.52
C LYS A 17 -10.11 -4.40 13.42
N ASN A 18 -10.41 -3.86 12.24
CA ASN A 18 -10.96 -4.65 11.13
C ASN A 18 -9.97 -5.71 10.63
N TYR A 19 -8.67 -5.38 10.59
CA TYR A 19 -7.62 -6.31 10.15
C TYR A 19 -7.29 -7.36 11.22
N THR A 20 -7.41 -7.02 12.51
CA THR A 20 -7.31 -7.97 13.62
C THR A 20 -8.52 -8.91 13.68
N ASP A 21 -9.74 -8.39 13.56
CA ASP A 21 -10.97 -9.18 13.55
C ASP A 21 -11.04 -10.13 12.33
N ALA A 22 -10.43 -9.71 11.21
CA ALA A 22 -10.28 -10.54 10.01
C ALA A 22 -9.13 -11.57 10.10
N GLY A 23 -8.37 -11.60 11.21
CA GLY A 23 -7.23 -12.49 11.41
C GLY A 23 -6.04 -12.23 10.50
N ILE A 24 -6.01 -11.06 9.82
CA ILE A 24 -4.95 -10.65 8.90
C ILE A 24 -3.73 -10.16 9.68
N ILE A 25 -3.97 -9.54 10.85
CA ILE A 25 -2.93 -9.08 11.77
C ILE A 25 -3.18 -9.73 13.13
N ASN A 26 -2.22 -10.51 13.62
CA ASN A 26 -2.26 -11.00 15.00
C ASN A 26 -1.69 -9.93 15.93
N PRO A 27 -2.43 -9.48 16.96
CA PRO A 27 -1.90 -8.56 17.94
C PRO A 27 -0.80 -9.29 18.74
N ASP A 28 0.44 -8.93 18.45
CA ASP A 28 1.60 -9.33 19.23
C ASP A 28 2.15 -8.13 20.01
N LYS A 29 3.01 -8.40 20.99
CA LYS A 29 3.59 -7.36 21.84
C LYS A 29 4.34 -6.28 21.05
N THR A 30 4.89 -6.64 19.89
CA THR A 30 5.63 -5.70 19.03
C THR A 30 4.67 -4.73 18.36
N LEU A 31 3.54 -5.21 17.87
CA LEU A 31 2.48 -4.38 17.29
C LEU A 31 1.82 -3.51 18.36
N GLU A 32 1.55 -4.06 19.55
CA GLU A 32 0.99 -3.31 20.67
C GLU A 32 1.93 -2.18 21.10
N GLU A 33 3.23 -2.46 21.22
CA GLU A 33 4.24 -1.47 21.56
C GLU A 33 4.41 -0.42 20.44
N PHE A 34 4.35 -0.83 19.18
CA PHE A 34 4.37 0.06 18.03
C PHE A 34 3.17 1.03 18.05
N ILE A 35 1.95 0.53 18.26
CA ILE A 35 0.74 1.36 18.34
C ILE A 35 0.83 2.30 19.54
N ARG A 36 1.30 1.80 20.69
CA ARG A 36 1.45 2.56 21.93
C ARG A 36 2.40 3.74 21.75
N VAL A 37 3.61 3.48 21.25
CA VAL A 37 4.64 4.51 21.03
C VAL A 37 4.21 5.49 19.93
N SER A 38 3.54 5.01 18.88
CA SER A 38 3.13 5.86 17.77
C SER A 38 1.99 6.82 18.10
N ASN A 39 1.22 6.55 19.15
CA ASN A 39 0.05 7.36 19.55
C ASN A 39 0.17 7.92 20.98
N ASP A 40 1.35 7.82 21.60
CA ASP A 40 1.63 8.30 22.96
C ASP A 40 0.64 7.75 24.01
N LEU A 41 0.32 6.46 23.89
CA LEU A 41 -0.64 5.77 24.78
C LEU A 41 0.07 5.23 26.04
N PRO A 42 -0.63 5.21 27.20
CA PRO A 42 -0.06 4.65 28.44
C PRO A 42 0.18 3.13 28.34
N LEU A 43 1.04 2.59 29.21
CA LEU A 43 1.26 1.14 29.29
C LEU A 43 -0.03 0.43 29.72
N ALA A 44 -0.29 -0.76 29.17
CA ALA A 44 -1.47 -1.56 29.53
C ALA A 44 -1.52 -1.88 31.04
N GLU A 45 -0.36 -1.98 31.69
CA GLU A 45 -0.21 -2.21 33.14
C GLU A 45 -0.59 -0.99 34.00
N ASP A 46 -0.61 0.22 33.42
CA ASP A 46 -1.04 1.46 34.07
C ASP A 46 -2.57 1.66 33.97
N LEU A 47 -3.25 0.91 33.09
CA LEU A 47 -4.70 0.88 32.99
C LEU A 47 -5.25 -0.06 34.08
N LYS A 48 -5.56 0.50 35.25
CA LYS A 48 -6.45 -0.17 36.21
C LYS A 48 -7.84 -0.29 35.58
N VAL A 49 -8.07 -1.36 34.82
CA VAL A 49 -9.41 -1.73 34.37
C VAL A 49 -10.15 -2.29 35.57
N ASP A 50 -11.04 -1.49 36.15
CA ASP A 50 -12.10 -1.99 37.03
C ASP A 50 -12.97 -2.93 36.20
N ASN A 51 -12.68 -4.23 36.28
CA ASN A 51 -13.50 -5.28 35.67
C ASN A 51 -14.84 -5.35 36.38
N LYS A 52 -15.80 -4.52 35.95
CA LYS A 52 -17.22 -4.77 36.20
C LYS A 52 -17.79 -5.49 34.97
N PRO A 53 -18.35 -6.70 35.12
CA PRO A 53 -18.91 -7.45 33.99
C PRO A 53 -20.02 -6.66 33.32
N ALA A 54 -19.97 -6.56 31.99
CA ALA A 54 -21.06 -6.00 31.20
C ALA A 54 -22.31 -6.89 31.33
N THR A 55 -23.40 -6.31 31.82
CA THR A 55 -24.72 -6.95 31.81
C THR A 55 -25.24 -7.08 30.38
N PRO A 56 -25.95 -8.16 30.01
CA PRO A 56 -26.46 -8.36 28.65
C PRO A 56 -27.62 -7.39 28.38
N VAL A 57 -27.59 -6.71 27.23
CA VAL A 57 -28.74 -5.95 26.72
C VAL A 57 -29.68 -6.93 26.01
N PRO A 58 -31.00 -6.94 26.33
CA PRO A 58 -31.95 -7.84 25.69
C PRO A 58 -32.44 -7.29 24.35
N ASP A 59 -32.51 -8.22 23.40
CA ASP A 59 -33.12 -8.12 22.07
C ASP A 59 -34.60 -7.69 22.13
N LYS A 60 -35.00 -6.74 21.27
CA LYS A 60 -36.40 -6.42 21.03
C LYS A 60 -36.68 -6.20 19.55
N THR A 61 -37.34 -7.22 19.03
CA THR A 61 -38.15 -7.31 17.83
C THR A 61 -39.17 -6.19 17.66
N VAL A 62 -39.41 -5.84 16.40
CA VAL A 62 -40.49 -4.99 15.87
C VAL A 62 -41.85 -5.68 16.02
N GLN A 63 -42.89 -4.96 16.45
CA GLN A 63 -44.29 -5.19 16.02
C GLN A 63 -45.23 -4.01 16.39
N ASP A 64 -46.18 -3.78 15.48
CA ASP A 64 -47.20 -2.72 15.36
C ASP A 64 -48.09 -2.40 16.57
N LYS A 65 -48.68 -1.18 16.57
CA LYS A 65 -50.15 -0.92 16.54
C LYS A 65 -50.56 0.57 16.64
N ASP A 66 -51.26 1.03 15.60
CA ASP A 66 -52.46 1.90 15.49
C ASP A 66 -52.92 2.83 16.65
N GLU A 67 -52.96 4.15 16.31
CA GLU A 67 -54.01 5.21 16.48
C GLU A 67 -54.87 5.36 17.77
N PRO A 68 -55.54 6.53 18.07
CA PRO A 68 -55.97 7.61 17.15
C PRO A 68 -55.82 9.09 17.59
N ASP A 69 -55.74 9.95 16.57
CA ASP A 69 -56.45 11.22 16.29
C ASP A 69 -56.78 12.27 17.39
N LYS A 70 -56.36 13.53 17.14
CA LYS A 70 -57.22 14.75 17.25
C LYS A 70 -56.55 16.01 16.68
N ALA A 71 -57.36 16.73 15.89
CA ALA A 71 -57.10 17.90 15.07
C ALA A 71 -57.07 19.25 15.82
N GLU A 72 -56.51 20.27 15.16
CA GLU A 72 -56.95 21.70 15.06
C GLU A 72 -55.82 22.47 14.30
N GLU A 73 -55.96 22.74 13.00
CA GLU A 73 -56.57 23.89 12.29
C GLU A 73 -55.77 25.23 12.27
N ASN A 74 -55.42 25.63 11.04
CA ASN A 74 -55.36 27.00 10.46
C ASN A 74 -54.30 28.01 10.98
N THR A 75 -53.65 28.89 10.20
CA THR A 75 -53.99 29.58 8.94
C THR A 75 -52.72 30.04 8.18
N GLU A 76 -52.93 30.25 6.89
CA GLU A 76 -52.11 30.95 5.89
C GLU A 76 -51.74 32.40 6.28
N GLU A 77 -50.61 32.91 5.78
CA GLU A 77 -50.52 34.26 5.21
C GLU A 77 -49.33 34.37 4.23
N GLU A 78 -49.66 34.67 2.98
CA GLU A 78 -48.77 34.99 1.87
C GLU A 78 -48.58 36.52 1.71
N ASN A 79 -47.45 36.87 1.07
CA ASN A 79 -47.18 38.05 0.23
C ASN A 79 -46.83 39.39 0.89
N GLU A 80 -45.65 39.91 0.56
CA GLU A 80 -45.53 41.05 -0.37
C GLU A 80 -44.10 41.18 -0.95
N ILE A 81 -44.06 41.51 -2.23
CA ILE A 81 -42.93 41.62 -3.17
C ILE A 81 -42.66 43.11 -3.41
N GLU A 82 -41.40 43.49 -3.69
CA GLU A 82 -40.94 44.48 -4.71
C GLU A 82 -39.55 45.02 -4.30
N GLU A 83 -38.47 44.62 -4.99
CA GLU A 83 -37.92 45.19 -6.23
C GLU A 83 -37.03 46.43 -6.02
N GLU A 84 -35.71 46.23 -6.15
CA GLU A 84 -34.75 47.14 -6.81
C GLU A 84 -33.43 46.35 -6.94
N GLU A 85 -33.31 45.53 -7.98
CA GLU A 85 -32.58 45.80 -9.22
C GLU A 85 -31.06 46.01 -9.08
N LYS A 86 -30.33 45.01 -9.62
CA LYS A 86 -29.17 45.12 -10.52
C LYS A 86 -27.90 45.77 -9.97
N GLU A 87 -26.89 44.94 -9.72
CA GLU A 87 -25.77 44.73 -10.65
C GLU A 87 -24.75 43.74 -10.08
N LYS A 88 -24.23 42.87 -10.97
CA LYS A 88 -23.04 41.99 -10.87
C LYS A 88 -23.28 40.51 -10.55
N GLU A 89 -23.91 39.82 -11.50
CA GLU A 89 -23.45 38.47 -11.87
C GLU A 89 -22.19 38.60 -12.74
N ALA A 90 -21.07 38.10 -12.23
CA ALA A 90 -20.05 37.34 -12.96
C ALA A 90 -18.83 37.15 -12.04
N ASP A 91 -18.92 36.21 -11.12
CA ASP A 91 -17.72 35.50 -10.68
C ASP A 91 -18.01 34.01 -10.80
N LYS A 92 -17.51 33.42 -11.88
CA LYS A 92 -17.38 31.98 -11.96
C LYS A 92 -16.33 31.63 -10.94
N ASP A 93 -16.73 30.89 -9.91
CA ASP A 93 -15.84 30.16 -9.02
C ASP A 93 -14.84 29.35 -9.86
N THR A 94 -13.69 29.95 -10.16
CA THR A 94 -12.49 29.20 -10.42
C THR A 94 -12.02 28.74 -9.05
N GLU A 95 -12.33 27.49 -8.70
CA GLU A 95 -11.54 26.74 -7.72
C GLU A 95 -10.08 26.81 -8.18
N THR A 96 -9.35 27.79 -7.65
CA THR A 96 -7.91 27.84 -7.76
C THR A 96 -7.38 26.64 -7.02
N ASP A 97 -6.80 25.71 -7.76
CA ASP A 97 -6.07 24.55 -7.29
C ASP A 97 -5.15 24.93 -6.10
N VAL A 98 -5.60 24.62 -4.88
CA VAL A 98 -4.97 25.06 -3.62
C VAL A 98 -3.67 24.28 -3.34
N PHE A 99 -3.27 23.37 -4.22
CA PHE A 99 -2.17 22.42 -3.98
C PHE A 99 -0.89 22.69 -4.79
N ALA A 100 -0.84 23.77 -5.58
CA ALA A 100 0.34 24.11 -6.37
C ALA A 100 1.38 24.91 -5.57
N ASP A 101 1.92 24.34 -4.47
CA ASP A 101 3.17 24.84 -3.93
C ASP A 101 4.26 24.64 -4.98
N LYS A 102 4.83 25.75 -5.47
CA LYS A 102 5.89 25.69 -6.49
C LYS A 102 7.05 24.86 -5.94
N PRO A 103 7.65 23.97 -6.75
CA PRO A 103 8.81 23.21 -6.32
C PRO A 103 9.88 24.18 -5.84
N ARG A 104 10.42 23.92 -4.63
CA ARG A 104 11.54 24.70 -4.13
C ARG A 104 12.75 24.54 -5.05
N ALA A 105 13.63 25.53 -5.05
CA ALA A 105 14.91 25.37 -5.72
C ALA A 105 15.67 24.17 -5.13
N LEU A 106 16.42 23.47 -5.98
CA LEU A 106 17.32 22.42 -5.53
C LEU A 106 18.31 23.01 -4.53
N ASN A 107 18.53 22.29 -3.43
CA ASN A 107 19.56 22.65 -2.48
C ASN A 107 20.92 22.10 -2.93
N LYS A 108 22.01 22.59 -2.32
CA LYS A 108 23.39 22.22 -2.70
C LYS A 108 23.66 20.70 -2.68
N TYR A 109 22.95 19.93 -1.85
CA TYR A 109 23.14 18.48 -1.76
C TYR A 109 22.44 17.73 -2.91
N GLU A 110 21.39 18.33 -3.47
CA GLU A 110 20.59 17.76 -4.55
C GLU A 110 21.19 18.01 -5.95
N GLU A 111 22.07 19.00 -6.10
CA GLU A 111 22.67 19.37 -7.39
C GLU A 111 23.41 18.21 -8.08
N LYS A 112 23.86 17.22 -7.31
CA LYS A 112 24.51 15.99 -7.84
C LYS A 112 23.53 14.93 -8.33
N ALA A 113 22.26 15.00 -7.93
CA ALA A 113 21.25 14.01 -8.27
C ALA A 113 20.64 14.29 -9.64
N ASN A 114 20.54 13.26 -10.47
CA ASN A 114 19.87 13.34 -11.76
C ASN A 114 18.38 12.97 -11.60
N PHE A 115 17.57 13.92 -11.10
CA PHE A 115 16.15 13.69 -10.83
C PHE A 115 15.36 13.19 -12.05
N GLU A 116 15.66 13.72 -13.24
CA GLU A 116 15.00 13.26 -14.48
C GLU A 116 15.24 11.76 -14.72
N GLN A 117 16.48 11.29 -14.53
CA GLN A 117 16.79 9.88 -14.68
C GLN A 117 16.20 9.04 -13.54
N ILE A 118 16.23 9.53 -12.30
CA ILE A 118 15.67 8.82 -11.13
C ILE A 118 14.17 8.61 -11.29
N GLU A 119 13.42 9.62 -11.73
CA GLU A 119 12.00 9.51 -12.02
C GLU A 119 11.72 8.48 -13.12
N LYS A 120 12.47 8.56 -14.23
CA LYS A 120 12.37 7.57 -15.31
C LYS A 120 12.68 6.16 -14.81
N ASP A 121 13.67 6.00 -13.92
CA ASP A 121 14.00 4.70 -13.34
C ASP A 121 12.84 4.16 -12.49
N PHE A 122 12.22 4.99 -11.65
CA PHE A 122 11.05 4.61 -10.85
C PHE A 122 9.88 4.15 -11.71
N ASP A 123 9.52 4.95 -12.71
CA ASP A 123 8.39 4.67 -13.59
C ASP A 123 8.68 3.38 -14.40
N ASN A 124 9.87 3.27 -15.02
CA ASN A 124 10.26 2.10 -15.79
C ASN A 124 10.32 0.83 -14.93
N GLN A 125 10.86 0.88 -13.72
CA GLN A 125 10.92 -0.28 -12.83
C GLN A 125 9.53 -0.70 -12.34
N SER A 126 8.68 0.27 -12.01
CA SER A 126 7.30 0.03 -11.59
C SER A 126 6.48 -0.60 -12.71
N ASP A 127 6.57 -0.07 -13.94
CA ASP A 127 5.81 -0.57 -15.07
C ASP A 127 6.28 -1.97 -15.49
N ASN A 128 7.59 -2.19 -15.55
CA ASN A 128 8.14 -3.53 -15.81
C ASN A 128 7.69 -4.54 -14.75
N PHE A 129 7.66 -4.15 -13.47
CA PHE A 129 7.18 -5.01 -12.39
C PHE A 129 5.72 -5.40 -12.61
N LYS A 130 4.84 -4.41 -12.89
CA LYS A 130 3.42 -4.63 -13.14
C LYS A 130 3.17 -5.56 -14.33
N ILE A 131 3.83 -5.29 -15.46
CA ILE A 131 3.68 -6.06 -16.70
C ILE A 131 4.11 -7.52 -16.47
N ILE A 132 5.27 -7.74 -15.85
CA ILE A 132 5.79 -9.08 -15.61
C ILE A 132 4.92 -9.82 -14.58
N LEU A 133 4.56 -9.17 -13.47
CA LEU A 133 3.69 -9.78 -12.46
C LEU A 133 2.36 -10.23 -13.07
N LYS A 134 1.67 -9.36 -13.82
CA LYS A 134 0.42 -9.70 -14.49
C LYS A 134 0.59 -10.85 -15.48
N SER A 135 1.65 -10.82 -16.29
CA SER A 135 1.98 -11.89 -17.24
C SER A 135 2.16 -13.24 -16.54
N GLU A 136 2.96 -13.30 -15.48
CA GLU A 136 3.22 -14.55 -14.75
C GLU A 136 1.98 -15.04 -14.00
N LEU A 137 1.22 -14.15 -13.36
CA LEU A 137 -0.04 -14.52 -12.71
C LEU A 137 -1.07 -15.04 -13.73
N SER A 138 -1.13 -14.48 -14.94
CA SER A 138 -1.99 -14.99 -16.01
C SER A 138 -1.63 -16.41 -16.41
N LYS A 139 -0.33 -16.72 -16.54
CA LYS A 139 0.13 -18.08 -16.85
C LYS A 139 -0.25 -19.07 -15.75
N ILE A 140 -0.10 -18.65 -14.48
CA ILE A 140 -0.47 -19.46 -13.32
C ILE A 140 -1.98 -19.70 -13.30
N LEU A 141 -2.79 -18.66 -13.53
CA LEU A 141 -4.24 -18.77 -13.61
C LEU A 141 -4.67 -19.73 -14.73
N ASP A 142 -4.09 -19.60 -15.93
CA ASP A 142 -4.41 -20.48 -17.05
C ASP A 142 -4.15 -21.95 -16.73
N LYS A 143 -2.99 -22.23 -16.11
CA LYS A 143 -2.64 -23.59 -15.67
C LYS A 143 -3.56 -24.09 -14.56
N TYR A 144 -3.91 -23.23 -13.61
CA TYR A 144 -4.81 -23.55 -12.51
C TYR A 144 -6.21 -23.90 -13.02
N ILE A 145 -6.77 -23.10 -13.93
CA ILE A 145 -8.07 -23.35 -14.57
C ILE A 145 -8.03 -24.62 -15.43
N PHE A 146 -6.93 -24.87 -16.12
CA PHE A 146 -6.74 -26.10 -16.90
C PHE A 146 -6.80 -27.35 -16.00
N GLU A 147 -6.06 -27.37 -14.89
CA GLU A 147 -6.08 -28.50 -13.95
C GLU A 147 -7.42 -28.63 -13.23
N LEU A 148 -8.07 -27.52 -12.88
CA LEU A 148 -9.43 -27.52 -12.34
C LEU A 148 -10.40 -28.20 -13.30
N ARG A 149 -10.39 -27.82 -14.58
CA ARG A 149 -11.23 -28.43 -15.62
C ARG A 149 -10.95 -29.92 -15.76
N LYS A 150 -9.67 -30.28 -15.89
CA LYS A 150 -9.23 -31.66 -16.07
C LYS A 150 -9.73 -32.55 -14.94
N ARG A 151 -9.44 -32.17 -13.68
CA ARG A 151 -9.85 -32.95 -12.49
C ARG A 151 -11.36 -32.99 -12.30
N THR A 152 -12.06 -31.89 -12.56
CA THR A 152 -13.53 -31.87 -12.43
C THR A 152 -14.23 -32.76 -13.46
N ILE A 153 -13.63 -32.95 -14.64
CA ILE A 153 -14.14 -33.85 -15.67
C ILE A 153 -13.77 -35.30 -15.36
N THR A 154 -12.56 -35.58 -14.86
CA THR A 154 -12.07 -36.96 -14.63
C THR A 154 -12.43 -37.55 -13.26
N ASP A 155 -12.55 -36.75 -12.20
CA ASP A 155 -12.70 -37.22 -10.81
C ASP A 155 -14.17 -37.26 -10.36
N ASN A 156 -15.02 -38.02 -11.08
CA ASN A 156 -16.43 -38.31 -10.72
C ASN A 156 -17.34 -37.09 -10.42
N GLY A 157 -16.89 -35.85 -10.64
CA GLY A 157 -17.70 -34.63 -10.55
C GLY A 157 -17.76 -33.94 -9.19
N ASP A 158 -16.92 -34.28 -8.22
CA ASP A 158 -16.84 -33.54 -6.95
C ASP A 158 -15.98 -32.29 -7.08
N ILE A 159 -16.58 -31.24 -7.63
CA ILE A 159 -15.93 -29.94 -7.82
C ILE A 159 -15.48 -29.30 -6.51
N TYR A 160 -16.20 -29.53 -5.40
CA TYR A 160 -15.85 -28.95 -4.10
C TYR A 160 -14.56 -29.53 -3.57
N ASN A 161 -14.40 -30.85 -3.65
CA ASN A 161 -13.15 -31.51 -3.26
C ASN A 161 -11.96 -31.09 -4.14
N VAL A 162 -12.18 -30.88 -5.45
CA VAL A 162 -11.14 -30.36 -6.34
C VAL A 162 -10.74 -28.94 -5.95
N LEU A 163 -11.71 -28.04 -5.71
CA LEU A 163 -11.45 -26.65 -5.33
C LEU A 163 -10.69 -26.53 -3.99
N LEU A 164 -11.00 -27.38 -3.02
CA LEU A 164 -10.35 -27.38 -1.71
C LEU A 164 -8.88 -27.81 -1.79
N ASN A 165 -8.56 -28.77 -2.65
CA ASN A 165 -7.25 -29.42 -2.67
C ASN A 165 -6.34 -29.02 -3.84
N LEU A 166 -6.87 -28.34 -4.86
CA LEU A 166 -6.07 -27.90 -5.99
C LEU A 166 -5.28 -26.64 -5.62
N GLU A 167 -3.97 -26.75 -5.70
CA GLU A 167 -3.04 -25.63 -5.53
C GLU A 167 -2.58 -25.08 -6.88
N PRO A 168 -2.45 -23.75 -7.03
CA PRO A 168 -1.80 -23.15 -8.17
C PRO A 168 -0.32 -23.58 -8.27
N GLU A 169 0.11 -24.00 -9.46
CA GLU A 169 1.51 -24.29 -9.77
C GLU A 169 2.23 -23.06 -10.34
N GLY A 170 3.54 -22.97 -10.18
CA GLY A 170 4.34 -21.84 -10.71
C GLY A 170 4.70 -20.76 -9.66
N VAL A 171 4.33 -20.96 -8.39
CA VAL A 171 4.56 -19.98 -7.32
C VAL A 171 6.05 -19.70 -7.11
N LYS A 172 6.88 -20.75 -7.09
CA LYS A 172 8.34 -20.61 -6.88
C LYS A 172 9.02 -19.86 -8.04
N GLU A 173 8.57 -20.11 -9.26
CA GLU A 173 9.04 -19.41 -10.46
C GLU A 173 8.69 -17.93 -10.38
N LEU A 174 7.45 -17.60 -9.97
CA LEU A 174 7.04 -16.23 -9.70
C LEU A 174 7.89 -15.57 -8.61
N GLU A 175 8.12 -16.25 -7.48
CA GLU A 175 9.00 -15.76 -6.40
C GLU A 175 10.41 -15.42 -6.91
N ASN A 176 10.98 -16.28 -7.75
CA ASN A 176 12.31 -16.06 -8.32
C ASN A 176 12.34 -14.87 -9.28
N ILE A 177 11.30 -14.71 -10.10
CA ILE A 177 11.16 -13.57 -11.01
C ILE A 177 11.04 -12.26 -10.21
N LEU A 178 10.16 -12.22 -9.21
CA LEU A 178 9.98 -11.06 -8.34
C LEU A 178 11.26 -10.73 -7.55
N THR A 179 11.99 -11.75 -7.08
CA THR A 179 13.30 -11.58 -6.45
C THR A 179 14.26 -10.84 -7.38
N GLY A 180 14.32 -11.22 -8.66
CA GLY A 180 15.15 -10.56 -9.66
C GLY A 180 14.77 -9.09 -9.89
N LEU A 181 13.48 -8.79 -9.98
CA LEU A 181 12.96 -7.44 -10.21
C LEU A 181 13.24 -6.50 -9.02
N ILE A 182 12.96 -6.96 -7.80
CA ILE A 182 13.21 -6.18 -6.58
C ILE A 182 14.73 -5.99 -6.39
N LYS A 183 15.54 -7.04 -6.60
CA LYS A 183 17.01 -6.94 -6.56
C LYS A 183 17.53 -5.86 -7.51
N LYS A 184 17.02 -5.82 -8.76
CA LYS A 184 17.42 -4.82 -9.76
C LYS A 184 17.14 -3.39 -9.26
N SER A 185 16.05 -3.19 -8.53
CA SER A 185 15.67 -1.89 -7.95
C SER A 185 16.63 -1.47 -6.82
N VAL A 186 17.02 -2.40 -5.95
CA VAL A 186 18.07 -2.16 -4.94
C VAL A 186 19.40 -1.78 -5.58
N LEU A 187 19.85 -2.54 -6.58
CA LEU A 187 21.10 -2.26 -7.29
C LEU A 187 21.06 -0.90 -7.99
N LYS A 188 19.90 -0.48 -8.50
CA LYS A 188 19.75 0.83 -9.14
C LYS A 188 19.92 1.97 -8.13
N GLY A 189 19.37 1.84 -6.93
CA GLY A 189 19.59 2.83 -5.87
C GLY A 189 21.07 2.94 -5.47
N GLN A 190 21.79 1.82 -5.42
CA GLN A 190 23.23 1.83 -5.17
C GLN A 190 24.01 2.53 -6.29
N GLU A 191 23.69 2.22 -7.55
CA GLU A 191 24.29 2.86 -8.73
C GLU A 191 24.12 4.39 -8.70
N GLN A 192 22.91 4.87 -8.39
CA GLN A 192 22.61 6.29 -8.33
C GLN A 192 23.52 7.00 -7.30
N VAL A 193 23.59 6.47 -6.08
CA VAL A 193 24.47 7.03 -5.02
C VAL A 193 25.95 6.99 -5.41
N ASN A 194 26.42 5.89 -6.00
CA ASN A 194 27.82 5.79 -6.41
C ASN A 194 28.18 6.82 -7.48
N THR A 195 27.25 7.09 -8.40
CA THR A 195 27.40 8.12 -9.44
C THR A 195 27.38 9.52 -8.84
N GLU A 196 26.43 9.79 -7.94
CA GLU A 196 26.29 11.08 -7.22
C GLU A 196 27.55 11.42 -6.41
N LEU A 197 28.18 10.43 -5.75
CA LEU A 197 29.39 10.61 -4.96
C LEU A 197 30.69 10.59 -5.79
N LYS A 198 30.60 10.50 -7.13
CA LYS A 198 31.75 10.37 -8.04
C LYS A 198 32.74 9.26 -7.64
N ALA A 199 32.25 8.20 -7.00
CA ALA A 199 33.09 7.08 -6.64
C ALA A 199 33.66 6.47 -7.92
N LYS A 200 35.00 6.48 -8.06
CA LYS A 200 35.74 5.89 -9.20
C LYS A 200 35.71 4.36 -9.15
N THR A 201 34.53 3.78 -9.06
CA THR A 201 34.37 2.35 -9.24
C THR A 201 33.90 2.13 -10.67
N ASP A 202 34.85 1.84 -11.58
CA ASP A 202 34.61 1.33 -12.96
C ASP A 202 33.94 -0.07 -12.98
N LYS A 203 33.41 -0.49 -11.84
CA LYS A 203 32.65 -1.70 -11.63
C LYS A 203 31.61 -1.34 -10.59
N PHE A 204 30.35 -1.38 -10.97
CA PHE A 204 29.30 -1.78 -10.04
C PHE A 204 29.90 -2.90 -9.19
N ALA A 205 30.01 -2.71 -7.86
CA ALA A 205 30.41 -3.81 -6.99
C ALA A 205 29.57 -5.01 -7.39
N ASP A 206 30.23 -6.09 -7.80
CA ASP A 206 29.66 -7.23 -8.52
C ASP A 206 28.12 -7.30 -8.47
N THR A 207 27.48 -6.97 -9.59
CA THR A 207 26.01 -6.93 -9.80
C THR A 207 25.28 -8.23 -9.46
N GLU A 208 25.97 -9.26 -8.97
CA GLU A 208 25.41 -10.52 -8.55
C GLU A 208 25.09 -10.64 -7.05
N LYS A 209 25.69 -9.86 -6.12
CA LYS A 209 25.57 -10.19 -4.68
C LYS A 209 25.25 -9.02 -3.75
N LEU A 210 23.98 -8.91 -3.38
CA LEU A 210 23.55 -8.12 -2.22
C LEU A 210 24.15 -8.73 -0.93
N ALA A 211 24.44 -7.89 0.07
CA ALA A 211 24.75 -8.37 1.42
C ALA A 211 23.65 -9.34 1.89
N ALA A 212 24.02 -10.36 2.67
CA ALA A 212 23.11 -11.45 3.02
C ALA A 212 21.76 -10.95 3.60
N GLY A 213 21.79 -9.93 4.46
CA GLY A 213 20.59 -9.30 5.01
C GLY A 213 19.72 -8.62 3.96
N ALA A 214 20.32 -7.84 3.05
CA ALA A 214 19.60 -7.18 1.96
C ALA A 214 19.01 -8.21 0.98
N TYR A 215 19.76 -9.27 0.65
CA TYR A 215 19.24 -10.34 -0.21
C TYR A 215 18.09 -11.11 0.45
N ALA A 216 18.20 -11.40 1.75
CA ALA A 216 17.12 -12.04 2.51
C ALA A 216 15.85 -11.16 2.52
N TRP A 217 15.99 -9.84 2.71
CA TRP A 217 14.89 -8.90 2.63
C TRP A 217 14.20 -8.92 1.26
N VAL A 218 14.99 -8.93 0.17
CA VAL A 218 14.48 -9.03 -1.21
C VAL A 218 13.68 -10.32 -1.39
N LYS A 219 14.25 -11.47 -1.00
CA LYS A 219 13.57 -12.76 -1.13
C LYS A 219 12.29 -12.84 -0.31
N ASN A 220 12.30 -12.33 0.91
CA ASN A 220 11.12 -12.37 1.78
C ASN A 220 9.99 -11.50 1.23
N ASN A 221 10.29 -10.34 0.67
CA ASN A 221 9.27 -9.50 0.04
C ASN A 221 8.74 -10.10 -1.27
N ALA A 222 9.62 -10.67 -2.11
CA ALA A 222 9.21 -11.38 -3.31
C ALA A 222 8.27 -12.55 -2.98
N LYS A 223 8.63 -13.33 -1.95
CA LYS A 223 7.81 -14.42 -1.42
C LYS A 223 6.45 -13.93 -0.95
N ARG A 224 6.42 -12.92 -0.08
CA ARG A 224 5.17 -12.34 0.45
C ARG A 224 4.24 -11.88 -0.67
N ILE A 225 4.77 -11.17 -1.67
CA ILE A 225 3.98 -10.68 -2.80
C ILE A 225 3.41 -11.87 -3.60
N ALA A 226 4.25 -12.86 -3.95
CA ALA A 226 3.81 -14.05 -4.67
C ALA A 226 2.71 -14.80 -3.90
N GLU A 227 2.93 -15.12 -2.62
CA GLU A 227 1.98 -15.85 -1.79
C GLU A 227 0.64 -15.12 -1.67
N ASN A 228 0.66 -13.80 -1.43
CA ASN A 228 -0.56 -13.00 -1.34
C ASN A 228 -1.34 -13.01 -2.66
N LYS A 229 -0.66 -12.78 -3.80
CA LYS A 229 -1.31 -12.76 -5.11
C LYS A 229 -1.91 -14.11 -5.48
N ILE A 230 -1.23 -15.20 -5.14
CA ILE A 230 -1.71 -16.57 -5.39
C ILE A 230 -2.88 -16.93 -4.47
N ALA A 231 -2.84 -16.52 -3.20
CA ALA A 231 -3.94 -16.70 -2.27
C ALA A 231 -5.21 -15.97 -2.76
N ASP A 232 -5.06 -14.74 -3.27
CA ASP A 232 -6.18 -13.97 -3.82
C ASP A 232 -6.78 -14.61 -5.08
N ILE A 233 -5.94 -15.08 -6.01
CA ILE A 233 -6.40 -15.84 -7.18
C ILE A 233 -7.18 -17.08 -6.72
N LYS A 234 -6.59 -17.88 -5.82
CA LYS A 234 -7.22 -19.10 -5.32
C LYS A 234 -8.57 -18.81 -4.68
N LYS A 235 -8.64 -17.80 -3.80
CA LYS A 235 -9.86 -17.39 -3.11
C LYS A 235 -10.94 -16.96 -4.09
N ARG A 236 -10.61 -16.15 -5.09
CA ARG A 236 -11.58 -15.64 -6.07
C ARG A 236 -12.08 -16.72 -7.03
N VAL A 237 -11.16 -17.54 -7.56
CA VAL A 237 -11.51 -18.68 -8.42
C VAL A 237 -12.40 -19.66 -7.65
N ALA A 238 -12.02 -20.04 -6.42
CA ALA A 238 -12.82 -20.95 -5.60
C ALA A 238 -14.16 -20.33 -5.21
N GLY A 239 -14.19 -19.09 -4.76
CA GLY A 239 -15.42 -18.39 -4.39
C GLY A 239 -16.42 -18.31 -5.54
N ALA A 240 -15.96 -17.93 -6.73
CA ALA A 240 -16.80 -17.87 -7.92
C ALA A 240 -17.29 -19.25 -8.36
N ALA A 241 -16.40 -20.26 -8.34
CA ALA A 241 -16.77 -21.62 -8.69
C ALA A 241 -17.80 -22.22 -7.71
N THR A 242 -17.59 -22.03 -6.41
CA THR A 242 -18.53 -22.46 -5.36
C THR A 242 -19.87 -21.74 -5.47
N THR A 243 -19.85 -20.42 -5.73
CA THR A 243 -21.08 -19.65 -5.92
C THR A 243 -21.87 -20.17 -7.12
N GLU A 244 -21.21 -20.35 -8.27
CA GLU A 244 -21.87 -20.86 -9.47
C GLU A 244 -22.38 -22.30 -9.28
N ALA A 245 -21.60 -23.15 -8.61
CA ALA A 245 -22.01 -24.54 -8.32
C ALA A 245 -23.23 -24.61 -7.39
N SER A 246 -23.44 -23.61 -6.53
CA SER A 246 -24.55 -23.57 -5.57
C SER A 246 -25.93 -23.40 -6.22
N PHE A 247 -25.99 -22.93 -7.48
CA PHE A 247 -27.24 -22.83 -8.23
C PHE A 247 -27.77 -24.18 -8.74
N TYR A 248 -26.98 -25.26 -8.63
CA TYR A 248 -27.37 -26.59 -9.07
C TYR A 248 -27.73 -27.51 -7.88
N PRO A 249 -28.61 -28.51 -8.08
CA PRO A 249 -29.01 -29.42 -7.00
C PRO A 249 -27.83 -30.18 -6.39
N LEU A 250 -27.54 -29.95 -5.11
CA LEU A 250 -26.42 -30.58 -4.38
C LEU A 250 -26.52 -32.11 -4.27
N ASN A 251 -27.71 -32.67 -4.49
CA ASN A 251 -27.97 -34.11 -4.39
C ASN A 251 -27.66 -34.89 -5.68
N LYS A 252 -27.16 -34.22 -6.73
CA LYS A 252 -26.78 -34.83 -8.00
C LYS A 252 -25.41 -34.31 -8.43
N PRO A 253 -24.55 -35.17 -9.01
CA PRO A 253 -23.34 -34.71 -9.67
C PRO A 253 -23.67 -33.72 -10.79
N LEU A 254 -22.83 -32.70 -10.95
CA LEU A 254 -22.97 -31.76 -12.06
C LEU A 254 -22.79 -32.47 -13.41
N ASP A 255 -23.62 -32.13 -14.38
CA ASP A 255 -23.42 -32.57 -15.76
C ASP A 255 -22.30 -31.78 -16.46
N THR A 256 -21.93 -32.18 -17.68
CA THR A 256 -20.86 -31.54 -18.45
C THR A 256 -21.11 -30.05 -18.72
N GLN A 257 -22.36 -29.66 -19.01
CA GLN A 257 -22.69 -28.28 -19.28
C GLN A 257 -22.56 -27.44 -18.00
N GLN A 258 -23.10 -27.92 -16.89
CA GLN A 258 -23.01 -27.28 -15.58
C GLN A 258 -21.55 -27.11 -15.14
N LYS A 259 -20.71 -28.15 -15.28
CA LYS A 259 -19.27 -28.06 -15.01
C LYS A 259 -18.59 -26.96 -15.84
N ASN A 260 -18.92 -26.86 -17.13
CA ASN A 260 -18.34 -25.85 -17.99
C ASN A 260 -18.73 -24.42 -17.57
N VAL A 261 -19.97 -24.21 -17.13
CA VAL A 261 -20.44 -22.92 -16.61
C VAL A 261 -19.68 -22.56 -15.33
N VAL A 262 -19.54 -23.49 -14.39
CA VAL A 262 -18.78 -23.26 -13.15
C VAL A 262 -17.31 -22.91 -13.43
N ILE A 263 -16.66 -23.66 -14.33
CA ILE A 263 -15.26 -23.38 -14.72
C ILE A 263 -15.14 -22.02 -15.41
N ALA A 264 -16.14 -21.62 -16.21
CA ALA A 264 -16.15 -20.32 -16.86
C ALA A 264 -16.27 -19.18 -15.84
N ALA A 265 -17.15 -19.31 -14.83
CA ALA A 265 -17.26 -18.35 -13.73
C ALA A 265 -15.95 -18.24 -12.94
N ALA A 266 -15.33 -19.38 -12.63
CA ALA A 266 -14.03 -19.45 -11.95
C ALA A 266 -12.93 -18.71 -12.73
N ARG A 267 -12.86 -18.93 -14.06
CA ARG A 267 -11.92 -18.25 -14.94
C ARG A 267 -12.19 -16.75 -15.01
N ALA A 268 -13.44 -16.35 -15.16
CA ALA A 268 -13.82 -14.94 -15.24
C ALA A 268 -13.40 -14.18 -13.97
N ALA A 269 -13.64 -14.74 -12.78
CA ALA A 269 -13.22 -14.13 -11.53
C ALA A 269 -11.69 -14.02 -11.37
N GLY A 270 -10.95 -15.00 -11.89
CA GLY A 270 -9.48 -14.93 -11.94
C GLY A 270 -8.99 -13.82 -12.87
N LEU A 271 -9.59 -13.69 -14.05
CA LEU A 271 -9.22 -12.64 -15.02
C LEU A 271 -9.60 -11.25 -14.52
N ASP A 272 -10.80 -11.11 -13.94
CA ASP A 272 -11.26 -9.87 -13.30
C ASP A 272 -10.26 -9.37 -12.26
N TYR A 273 -9.73 -10.27 -11.44
CA TYR A 273 -8.67 -9.93 -10.50
C TYR A 273 -7.41 -9.39 -11.19
N LEU A 274 -6.93 -10.04 -12.26
CA LEU A 274 -5.72 -9.59 -12.96
C LEU A 274 -5.92 -8.26 -13.70
N ASP A 275 -7.15 -7.93 -14.08
CA ASP A 275 -7.49 -6.70 -14.79
C ASP A 275 -7.73 -5.53 -13.83
N ASN A 276 -8.31 -5.80 -12.66
CA ASN A 276 -8.64 -4.79 -11.65
C ASN A 276 -7.65 -4.72 -10.48
N ASP A 277 -6.61 -5.56 -10.45
CA ASP A 277 -5.54 -5.44 -9.47
C ASP A 277 -4.83 -4.09 -9.63
N ASN A 278 -4.94 -3.25 -8.60
CA ASN A 278 -4.38 -1.90 -8.58
C ASN A 278 -2.84 -1.89 -8.53
N ASN A 279 -2.20 -3.07 -8.51
CA ASN A 279 -0.75 -3.26 -8.45
C ASN A 279 -0.08 -2.46 -7.33
N PHE A 280 -0.74 -2.37 -6.17
CA PHE A 280 -0.23 -1.67 -4.99
C PHE A 280 1.22 -2.03 -4.64
N ASP A 281 1.62 -3.27 -4.91
CA ASP A 281 2.95 -3.77 -4.64
C ASP A 281 4.03 -3.00 -5.40
N ALA A 282 3.85 -2.72 -6.70
CA ALA A 282 4.87 -2.01 -7.50
C ALA A 282 5.13 -0.61 -6.96
N SER A 283 4.05 0.12 -6.69
CA SER A 283 4.03 1.49 -6.16
C SER A 283 4.61 1.65 -4.75
N SER A 284 4.83 0.53 -4.04
CA SER A 284 5.38 0.53 -2.68
C SER A 284 6.76 -0.12 -2.63
N ILE A 285 6.92 -1.29 -3.27
CA ILE A 285 8.15 -2.08 -3.18
C ILE A 285 9.29 -1.47 -3.99
N ILE A 286 9.01 -0.82 -5.12
CA ILE A 286 10.05 -0.25 -5.99
C ILE A 286 10.68 0.98 -5.31
N PRO A 287 9.92 2.00 -4.83
CA PRO A 287 10.46 3.07 -3.99
C PRO A 287 11.26 2.59 -2.79
N LEU A 288 10.75 1.57 -2.09
CA LEU A 288 11.42 1.00 -0.92
C LEU A 288 12.73 0.32 -1.29
N ALA A 289 12.76 -0.46 -2.36
CA ALA A 289 13.96 -1.15 -2.82
C ALA A 289 15.03 -0.16 -3.29
N VAL A 290 14.66 0.88 -4.06
CA VAL A 290 15.59 1.92 -4.49
C VAL A 290 16.19 2.64 -3.29
N ASN A 291 15.37 3.13 -2.36
CA ASN A 291 15.87 3.83 -1.17
C ASN A 291 16.71 2.94 -0.25
N MET A 292 16.37 1.65 -0.13
CA MET A 292 17.23 0.67 0.54
C MET A 292 18.61 0.60 -0.14
N GLY A 293 18.64 0.54 -1.47
CA GLY A 293 19.89 0.56 -2.24
C GLY A 293 20.71 1.82 -1.99
N ARG A 294 20.06 2.98 -2.04
CA ARG A 294 20.70 4.29 -1.77
C ARG A 294 21.32 4.32 -0.38
N LYS A 295 20.56 3.87 0.64
CA LYS A 295 21.01 3.77 2.02
C LYS A 295 22.21 2.83 2.18
N ILE A 296 22.15 1.62 1.60
CA ILE A 296 23.27 0.67 1.67
C ILE A 296 24.54 1.25 1.05
N ALA A 297 24.45 1.90 -0.12
CA ALA A 297 25.63 2.49 -0.75
C ALA A 297 26.21 3.63 0.09
N ALA A 298 25.35 4.47 0.64
CA ALA A 298 25.73 5.58 1.51
C ALA A 298 26.38 5.11 2.83
N GLU A 299 25.77 4.16 3.53
CA GLU A 299 26.26 3.63 4.81
C GLU A 299 27.59 2.86 4.68
N ASN A 300 27.88 2.31 3.50
CA ASN A 300 29.16 1.68 3.21
C ASN A 300 30.25 2.66 2.76
N ASN A 301 29.93 3.96 2.66
CA ASN A 301 30.89 5.00 2.30
C ASN A 301 31.18 5.89 3.51
N SER A 302 32.41 5.80 4.05
CA SER A 302 32.85 6.57 5.22
C SER A 302 32.87 8.09 5.01
N GLU A 303 32.79 8.57 3.77
CA GLU A 303 32.69 9.99 3.47
C GLU A 303 31.27 10.52 3.65
N VAL A 304 30.25 9.66 3.74
CA VAL A 304 28.86 10.08 3.98
C VAL A 304 28.64 10.30 5.47
N ILE A 305 28.12 11.48 5.81
CA ILE A 305 27.87 11.93 7.19
C ILE A 305 26.38 12.04 7.53
N GLY A 306 25.50 11.96 6.52
CA GLY A 306 24.07 12.07 6.72
C GLY A 306 23.26 11.88 5.46
N PHE A 307 21.97 12.15 5.58
CA PHE A 307 21.01 12.10 4.49
C PHE A 307 20.15 13.37 4.49
N LEU A 308 19.81 13.81 3.28
CA LEU A 308 18.73 14.73 3.00
C LEU A 308 17.52 13.93 2.52
N TYR A 309 16.34 14.24 3.05
CA TYR A 309 15.08 13.79 2.48
C TYR A 309 14.71 14.72 1.31
N SER A 310 14.60 14.16 0.12
CA SER A 310 14.25 14.90 -1.10
C SER A 310 12.95 14.35 -1.67
N ALA A 311 11.89 15.16 -1.63
CA ALA A 311 10.63 14.83 -2.28
C ALA A 311 10.71 15.19 -3.76
N VAL A 312 10.27 14.28 -4.63
CA VAL A 312 10.01 14.60 -6.03
C VAL A 312 8.71 15.40 -6.07
N MET A 313 8.81 16.73 -6.05
CA MET A 313 7.68 17.66 -5.92
C MET A 313 6.80 17.67 -7.19
N ASP A 314 5.90 16.70 -7.26
CA ASP A 314 4.95 16.41 -8.34
C ASP A 314 3.49 16.33 -7.83
N ASP A 315 2.56 15.98 -8.72
CA ASP A 315 1.13 15.76 -8.42
C ASP A 315 0.86 14.57 -7.47
N ARG A 316 1.86 13.71 -7.24
CA ARG A 316 1.79 12.55 -6.33
C ARG A 316 2.37 12.87 -4.96
N THR A 317 2.96 14.05 -4.78
CA THR A 317 3.55 14.48 -3.52
C THR A 317 2.43 14.75 -2.52
N THR A 318 2.48 14.06 -1.40
CA THR A 318 1.54 14.26 -0.29
C THR A 318 2.10 15.23 0.75
N ASP A 319 1.26 15.70 1.66
CA ASP A 319 1.67 16.59 2.76
C ASP A 319 2.81 16.01 3.60
N ILE A 320 2.85 14.67 3.75
CA ILE A 320 3.90 14.00 4.52
C ILE A 320 5.27 14.16 3.85
N CYS A 321 5.32 14.07 2.52
CA CYS A 321 6.54 14.25 1.74
C CYS A 321 6.95 15.71 1.70
N ARG A 322 6.00 16.64 1.55
CA ARG A 322 6.27 18.09 1.61
C ARG A 322 6.89 18.51 2.95
N LYS A 323 6.35 17.99 4.06
CA LYS A 323 6.87 18.31 5.41
C LYS A 323 8.28 17.79 5.64
N LEU A 324 8.59 16.61 5.11
CA LEU A 324 9.91 16.00 5.26
C LEU A 324 10.93 16.55 4.25
N ASP A 325 10.47 17.10 3.12
CA ASP A 325 11.34 17.64 2.09
C ASP A 325 12.30 18.70 2.62
N GLY A 326 13.58 18.58 2.29
CA GLY A 326 14.62 19.49 2.77
C GLY A 326 15.18 19.14 4.15
N GLN A 327 14.50 18.29 4.94
CA GLN A 327 15.02 17.88 6.25
C GLN A 327 16.26 17.00 6.10
N THR A 328 17.15 17.07 7.10
CA THR A 328 18.41 16.33 7.10
C THR A 328 18.57 15.53 8.38
N ARG A 329 19.16 14.34 8.28
CA ARG A 329 19.52 13.52 9.45
C ARG A 329 20.97 13.06 9.37
N ALA A 330 21.57 12.89 10.54
CA ALA A 330 22.90 12.27 10.63
C ALA A 330 22.83 10.80 10.20
N ILE A 331 23.95 10.24 9.75
CA ILE A 331 24.01 8.86 9.26
C ILE A 331 23.73 7.84 10.37
N ASP A 332 24.09 8.17 11.61
CA ASP A 332 23.93 7.37 12.82
C ASP A 332 22.60 7.63 13.57
N ASP A 333 21.79 8.59 13.10
CA ASP A 333 20.47 8.85 13.67
C ASP A 333 19.45 7.80 13.21
N LEU A 334 19.41 6.69 13.94
CA LEU A 334 18.44 5.61 13.74
C LEU A 334 17.02 5.98 14.18
N THR A 335 16.85 7.01 15.03
CA THR A 335 15.52 7.40 15.53
C THR A 335 14.67 8.08 14.47
N SER A 336 15.33 8.81 13.56
CA SER A 336 14.73 9.44 12.38
C SER A 336 14.58 8.48 11.19
N ALA A 337 15.29 7.35 11.17
CA ALA A 337 15.30 6.41 10.04
C ALA A 337 13.92 5.76 9.77
N LYS A 338 13.00 5.78 10.74
CA LYS A 338 11.61 5.33 10.55
C LYS A 338 10.82 6.19 9.55
N PHE A 339 11.32 7.38 9.22
CA PHE A 339 10.75 8.29 8.24
C PHE A 339 11.49 8.24 6.90
N ASP A 340 12.46 7.33 6.74
CA ASP A 340 13.10 7.06 5.45
C ASP A 340 12.01 6.68 4.42
N PRO A 341 12.05 7.23 3.20
CA PRO A 341 11.04 6.94 2.20
C PRO A 341 11.10 5.47 1.73
N PRO A 342 9.96 4.92 1.26
CA PRO A 342 8.67 5.58 1.03
C PRO A 342 7.79 5.74 2.27
N ASN A 343 7.07 6.86 2.37
CA ASN A 343 6.16 7.18 3.49
C ASN A 343 4.66 7.03 3.16
N HIS A 344 4.31 6.80 1.90
CA HIS A 344 2.94 6.59 1.44
C HIS A 344 2.89 5.83 0.10
N PHE A 345 1.68 5.49 -0.35
CA PHE A 345 1.46 4.89 -1.66
C PHE A 345 1.93 5.82 -2.80
N ASN A 346 2.69 5.29 -3.77
CA ASN A 346 3.32 6.06 -4.87
C ASN A 346 4.37 7.10 -4.41
N CYS A 347 4.90 6.99 -3.20
CA CYS A 347 5.97 7.90 -2.76
C CYS A 347 7.21 7.74 -3.66
N ARG A 348 7.63 8.84 -4.30
CA ARG A 348 8.85 8.90 -5.13
C ARG A 348 10.01 9.63 -4.46
N SER A 349 9.85 9.99 -3.19
CA SER A 349 10.90 10.65 -2.41
C SER A 349 12.13 9.76 -2.27
N ILE A 350 13.29 10.39 -2.23
CA ILE A 350 14.59 9.72 -2.18
C ILE A 350 15.45 10.24 -1.03
N LEU A 351 16.35 9.37 -0.57
CA LEU A 351 17.45 9.76 0.32
C LEU A 351 18.64 10.25 -0.50
N ILE A 352 18.99 11.52 -0.39
CA ILE A 352 20.21 12.07 -0.96
C ILE A 352 21.33 11.97 0.09
N PRO A 353 22.44 11.25 -0.18
CA PRO A 353 23.55 11.19 0.76
C PRO A 353 24.20 12.56 0.91
N ILE A 354 24.62 12.93 2.12
CA ILE A 354 25.40 14.15 2.41
C ILE A 354 26.81 13.72 2.76
N SER A 355 27.80 14.17 1.98
CA SER A 355 29.21 13.87 2.23
C SER A 355 29.88 14.89 3.16
N ALA A 356 30.95 14.48 3.83
CA ALA A 356 31.78 15.35 4.65
C ALA A 356 32.34 16.54 3.86
N ALA A 357 32.63 16.34 2.57
CA ALA A 357 33.12 17.39 1.68
C ALA A 357 32.08 18.49 1.40
N GLU A 358 30.79 18.15 1.40
CA GLU A 358 29.70 19.12 1.24
C GLU A 358 29.37 19.87 2.55
N GLY A 359 29.92 19.38 3.66
CA GLY A 359 29.79 19.95 5.00
C GLY A 359 28.44 19.68 5.66
N ILE A 360 28.44 19.85 6.99
CA ILE A 360 27.23 19.76 7.81
C ILE A 360 26.22 20.83 7.34
N PRO A 361 24.91 20.51 7.29
CA PRO A 361 23.86 21.50 7.00
C PRO A 361 23.94 22.73 7.90
N GLU A 362 23.56 23.90 7.36
CA GLU A 362 23.44 25.11 8.15
C GLU A 362 22.36 24.89 9.23
N GLY A 363 22.72 25.11 10.50
CA GLY A 363 21.84 24.78 11.64
C GLY A 363 21.97 23.35 12.16
N GLY A 364 22.83 22.52 11.56
CA GLY A 364 23.03 21.13 11.95
C GLY A 364 22.00 20.17 11.34
N PHE A 365 22.10 18.89 11.70
CA PHE A 365 21.09 17.90 11.29
C PHE A 365 19.79 18.12 12.06
N THR A 366 18.68 18.26 11.34
CA THR A 366 17.35 18.52 11.90
C THR A 366 16.67 17.27 12.45
N GLY A 367 17.17 16.09 12.06
CA GLY A 367 16.40 14.85 12.09
C GLY A 367 15.30 14.84 11.04
N PHE A 368 14.61 13.72 10.91
CA PHE A 368 13.36 13.63 10.16
C PHE A 368 12.19 13.65 11.16
N ASN A 369 11.27 14.60 11.03
CA ASN A 369 10.10 14.70 11.90
C ASN A 369 8.91 15.38 11.19
N TYR A 370 7.68 15.10 11.65
CA TYR A 370 6.44 15.71 11.12
C TYR A 370 6.04 17.02 11.82
N SER A 371 6.84 17.45 12.80
CA SER A 371 6.53 18.52 13.75
C SER A 371 7.05 19.89 13.31
N ALA A 372 7.83 19.92 12.22
CA ALA A 372 8.48 21.12 11.69
C ALA A 372 7.50 22.09 11.03
#